data_AF-A0A3D5HS94-F1
#
_entry.id   AF-A0A3D5HS94-F1
#
_cell.length_a   1.000
_cell.length_b   1.000
_cell.length_c   1.000
_cell.angle_alpha   90.00
_cell.angle_beta   90.00
_cell.angle_gamma   90.00
#
_symmetry.space_group_name_H-M   'P 1'
#
loop_
_entity.id
_entity.type
_entity.pdbx_description
1 polymer ?
#
loop_
_entity_poly.entity_id
_entity_poly.type
_entity_poly.pdbx_seq_one_letter_code
_entity_poly.pdbx_strand_id
1 'polypeptide(L)'
;NASSSIICGNTSPSIEPYRANAFVQKTKTGSSLLKNEYLENTLDDIGMNTDEVWKSIITNNGSVQHLEFLDDYTKDIFKTAVEIDQRWVVEFAADRQEYICQSQSLNLFFPADVSKQELHALHMMAWKRKVKTLYYLRSEAIKRADKVSDEALRQMIFDSIDDNACLACEG
;
A
#
# COMPACT_ATOMS: atom_id res chain seq x y z
N ASN A 1 1.91 14.11 7.57
CA ASN A 1 1.04 14.24 8.76
C ASN A 1 1.07 12.98 9.65
N ALA A 2 2.26 12.42 9.91
CA ALA A 2 2.39 11.14 10.61
C ALA A 2 1.84 11.15 12.05
N SER A 3 2.14 12.17 12.86
CA SER A 3 1.62 12.24 14.23
C SER A 3 0.15 12.64 14.29
N SER A 4 -0.29 13.50 13.36
CA SER A 4 -1.67 13.99 13.32
C SER A 4 -2.66 12.86 13.03
N SER A 5 -2.32 11.94 12.12
CA SER A 5 -3.21 10.82 11.79
C SER A 5 -3.38 9.85 12.97
N ILE A 6 -2.34 9.68 13.78
CA ILE A 6 -2.39 8.90 15.04
C ILE A 6 -3.35 9.57 16.04
N ILE A 7 -3.23 10.88 16.23
CA ILE A 7 -4.11 11.65 17.13
C ILE A 7 -5.57 11.58 16.66
N CYS A 8 -5.79 11.66 15.34
CA CYS A 8 -7.11 11.54 14.71
C CYS A 8 -7.52 10.07 14.52
N GLY A 9 -7.40 9.24 15.56
CA GLY A 9 -7.94 7.87 15.57
C GLY A 9 -7.20 6.88 14.67
N ASN A 10 -5.90 7.04 14.44
CA ASN A 10 -5.11 6.19 13.54
C ASN A 10 -5.64 6.13 12.10
N THR A 11 -6.12 7.27 11.60
CA THR A 11 -6.43 7.43 10.17
C THR A 11 -5.20 7.23 9.29
N SER A 12 -5.40 6.98 7.99
CA SER A 12 -4.30 6.89 7.04
C SER A 12 -3.52 8.21 6.97
N PRO A 13 -2.18 8.16 6.82
CA PRO A 13 -1.37 9.36 6.79
C PRO A 13 -1.48 10.08 5.43
N SER A 14 -2.28 11.15 5.42
CA SER A 14 -2.38 12.14 4.33
C SER A 14 -3.08 11.55 3.12
N ILE A 15 -2.30 11.14 2.13
CA ILE A 15 -2.78 10.61 0.85
C ILE A 15 -2.22 9.22 0.61
N GLU A 16 -1.56 8.65 1.61
CA GLU A 16 -0.89 7.36 1.51
C GLU A 16 -1.88 6.23 1.76
N PRO A 17 -1.78 5.13 0.99
CA PRO A 17 -2.44 3.89 1.36
C PRO A 17 -1.99 3.39 2.72
N TYR A 18 -2.80 2.54 3.36
CA TYR A 18 -2.40 1.89 4.60
C TYR A 18 -1.18 0.99 4.36
N ARG A 19 -0.14 1.18 5.17
CA ARG A 19 1.09 0.37 5.08
C ARG A 19 0.84 -1.11 5.39
N ALA A 20 -0.11 -1.41 6.26
CA ALA A 20 -0.42 -2.73 6.77
C ALA A 20 -1.82 -2.70 7.41
N ASN A 21 -2.58 -3.79 7.33
CA ASN A 21 -3.87 -3.89 8.03
C ASN A 21 -3.73 -4.23 9.53
N ALA A 22 -2.57 -4.72 9.96
CA ALA A 22 -2.23 -4.88 11.36
C ALA A 22 -0.75 -4.61 11.59
N PHE A 23 -0.42 -3.77 12.57
CA PHE A 23 0.97 -3.44 12.88
C PHE A 23 1.16 -3.01 14.34
N VAL A 24 2.37 -3.20 14.85
CA VAL A 24 2.73 -2.72 16.19
C VAL A 24 3.15 -1.26 16.11
N GLN A 25 2.38 -0.39 16.75
CA GLN A 25 2.70 1.02 16.88
C GLN A 25 3.48 1.24 18.18
N LYS A 26 4.70 1.77 18.04
CA LYS A 26 5.53 2.17 19.18
C LYS A 26 5.27 3.64 19.51
N THR A 27 4.82 3.90 20.71
CA THR A 27 4.68 5.26 21.27
C THR A 27 5.64 5.43 22.45
N LYS A 28 5.77 6.66 22.97
CA LYS A 28 6.57 6.92 24.17
C LYS A 28 6.10 6.14 25.40
N THR A 29 4.83 5.74 25.43
CA THR A 29 4.17 5.11 26.58
C THR A 29 4.13 3.57 26.47
N GLY A 30 4.52 3.00 25.32
CA GLY A 30 4.51 1.56 25.11
C GLY A 30 4.32 1.17 23.65
N SER A 31 4.17 -0.12 23.41
CA SER A 31 3.84 -0.67 22.10
C SER A 31 2.43 -1.26 22.14
N SER A 32 1.59 -0.88 21.19
CA SER A 32 0.24 -1.43 21.03
C SER A 32 0.09 -2.02 19.63
N LEU A 33 -0.65 -3.14 19.54
CA LEU A 33 -1.09 -3.66 18.26
C LEU A 33 -2.25 -2.78 17.77
N LEU A 34 -2.11 -2.24 16.57
CA LEU A 34 -3.19 -1.58 15.86
C LEU A 34 -3.70 -2.50 14.76
N LYS A 35 -5.02 -2.58 14.66
CA LYS A 35 -5.76 -3.27 13.61
C LYS A 35 -6.50 -2.24 12.78
N ASN A 36 -6.66 -2.52 11.50
CA ASN A 36 -7.52 -1.74 10.61
C ASN A 36 -8.98 -1.98 11.02
N GLU A 37 -9.65 -0.94 11.52
CA GLU A 37 -11.04 -0.98 11.98
C GLU A 37 -12.01 -1.44 10.88
N TYR A 38 -11.76 -1.07 9.63
CA TYR A 38 -12.61 -1.44 8.49
C TYR A 38 -12.48 -2.94 8.18
N LEU A 39 -11.26 -3.48 8.28
CA LEU A 39 -11.03 -4.91 8.12
C LEU A 39 -11.63 -5.68 9.30
N GLU A 40 -11.51 -5.17 10.53
CA GLU A 40 -12.10 -5.81 11.71
C GLU A 40 -13.62 -5.97 11.57
N ASN A 41 -14.33 -4.89 11.18
CA ASN A 41 -15.76 -4.95 10.89
C ASN A 41 -16.09 -5.94 9.76
N THR A 42 -15.29 -5.96 8.68
CA THR A 42 -15.50 -6.90 7.56
C THR A 42 -15.33 -8.35 8.00
N LEU A 43 -14.34 -8.62 8.85
CA LEU A 43 -14.09 -9.96 9.40
C LEU A 43 -15.18 -10.36 10.41
N ASP A 44 -15.74 -9.41 11.16
CA ASP A 44 -16.89 -9.64 12.05
C ASP A 44 -18.11 -10.08 11.25
N ASP A 45 -18.44 -9.39 10.16
CA ASP A 45 -19.60 -9.66 9.31
C ASP A 45 -19.58 -11.08 8.71
N ILE A 46 -18.38 -11.60 8.40
CA ILE A 46 -18.19 -12.96 7.85
C ILE A 46 -17.85 -14.01 8.92
N GLY A 47 -17.83 -13.64 10.20
CA GLY A 47 -17.54 -14.54 11.33
C GLY A 47 -16.09 -15.04 11.38
N MET A 48 -15.15 -14.33 10.75
CA MET A 48 -13.72 -14.67 10.69
C MET A 48 -12.84 -13.76 11.55
N ASN A 49 -13.42 -12.89 12.39
CA ASN A 49 -12.68 -12.06 13.34
C ASN A 49 -12.15 -12.91 14.52
N THR A 50 -11.10 -13.69 14.25
CA THR A 50 -10.46 -14.59 15.21
C THR A 50 -9.02 -14.20 15.47
N ASP A 51 -8.50 -14.55 16.65
CA ASP A 51 -7.10 -14.31 17.00
C ASP A 51 -6.14 -15.03 16.05
N GLU A 52 -6.51 -16.21 15.54
CA GLU A 52 -5.76 -16.97 14.55
C GLU A 52 -5.61 -16.20 13.23
N VAL A 53 -6.70 -15.60 12.74
CA VAL A 53 -6.69 -14.77 11.52
C VAL A 53 -5.81 -13.54 11.73
N TRP A 54 -5.93 -12.83 12.85
CA TRP A 54 -5.08 -11.67 13.13
C TRP A 54 -3.60 -12.03 13.29
N LYS A 55 -3.28 -13.16 13.94
CA LYS A 55 -1.90 -13.69 14.00
C LYS A 55 -1.37 -13.98 12.60
N SER A 56 -2.18 -14.56 11.72
CA SER A 56 -1.83 -14.83 10.32
C SER A 56 -1.54 -13.52 9.55
N ILE A 57 -2.40 -12.51 9.69
CA ILE A 57 -2.23 -11.18 9.08
C ILE A 57 -0.91 -10.54 9.56
N ILE A 58 -0.65 -10.50 10.86
CA ILE A 58 0.58 -9.92 11.43
C ILE A 58 1.83 -10.67 10.92
N THR A 59 1.76 -12.00 10.84
CA THR A 59 2.87 -12.85 10.40
C THR A 59 3.23 -12.61 8.93
N ASN A 60 2.23 -12.17 8.14
CA ASN A 60 2.32 -11.78 6.74
C ASN A 60 2.35 -10.24 6.56
N ASN A 61 3.02 -9.53 7.47
CA ASN A 61 3.27 -8.07 7.38
C ASN A 61 2.02 -7.19 7.29
N GLY A 62 0.86 -7.69 7.73
CA GLY A 62 -0.41 -6.97 7.66
C GLY A 62 -1.16 -7.17 6.34
N SER A 63 -0.72 -8.08 5.47
CA SER A 63 -1.43 -8.48 4.26
C SER A 63 -2.61 -9.39 4.58
N VAL A 64 -3.62 -9.37 3.70
CA VAL A 64 -4.76 -10.29 3.69
C VAL A 64 -4.81 -11.16 2.43
N GLN A 65 -3.86 -11.00 1.50
CA GLN A 65 -3.94 -11.62 0.17
C GLN A 65 -3.90 -13.15 0.23
N HIS A 66 -3.23 -13.70 1.25
CA HIS A 66 -3.11 -15.14 1.51
C HIS A 66 -4.35 -15.77 2.17
N LEU A 67 -5.36 -14.98 2.57
CA LEU A 67 -6.55 -15.49 3.22
C LEU A 67 -7.53 -16.05 2.18
N GLU A 68 -7.60 -17.37 2.05
CA GLU A 68 -8.42 -18.04 1.02
C GLU A 68 -9.93 -17.83 1.18
N PHE A 69 -10.41 -17.55 2.39
CA PHE A 69 -11.83 -17.32 2.65
C PHE A 69 -12.31 -15.93 2.22
N LEU A 70 -11.40 -15.00 1.93
CA LEU A 70 -11.74 -13.68 1.40
C LEU A 70 -11.87 -13.76 -0.12
N ASP A 71 -12.94 -13.17 -0.64
CA ASP A 71 -13.12 -12.94 -2.07
C ASP A 71 -12.13 -11.89 -2.59
N ASP A 72 -11.92 -11.89 -3.91
CA ASP A 72 -10.92 -11.03 -4.56
C ASP A 72 -11.24 -9.54 -4.40
N TYR A 73 -12.52 -9.16 -4.38
CA TYR A 73 -12.92 -7.77 -4.18
C TYR A 73 -12.57 -7.28 -2.77
N THR A 74 -12.85 -8.09 -1.74
CA THR A 74 -12.43 -7.78 -0.37
C THR A 74 -10.90 -7.70 -0.27
N LYS A 75 -10.18 -8.64 -0.90
CA LYS A 75 -8.70 -8.59 -0.93
C LYS A 75 -8.18 -7.32 -1.60
N ASP A 76 -8.81 -6.87 -2.69
CA ASP A 76 -8.44 -5.65 -3.40
C ASP A 76 -8.62 -4.39 -2.54
N ILE A 77 -9.72 -4.29 -1.78
CA ILE A 77 -9.97 -3.17 -0.85
C ILE A 77 -8.86 -3.07 0.20
N PHE A 78 -8.41 -4.20 0.72
CA PHE A 78 -7.46 -4.26 1.83
C PHE A 78 -6.01 -4.50 1.39
N LYS A 79 -5.68 -4.24 0.11
CA LYS A 79 -4.29 -4.21 -0.34
C LYS A 79 -3.47 -3.21 0.48
N THR A 80 -2.32 -3.67 0.94
CA THR A 80 -1.34 -2.83 1.63
C THR A 80 -0.58 -1.97 0.62
N ALA A 81 0.08 -0.91 1.11
CA ALA A 81 0.77 0.05 0.25
C ALA A 81 1.78 -0.56 -0.73
N VAL A 82 2.45 -1.67 -0.37
CA VAL A 82 3.42 -2.37 -1.23
C VAL A 82 2.74 -3.24 -2.31
N GLU A 83 1.54 -3.72 -2.02
CA GLU A 83 0.73 -4.58 -2.90
C GLU A 83 -0.04 -3.76 -3.96
N ILE A 84 -0.23 -2.46 -3.70
CA ILE A 84 -0.80 -1.54 -4.68
C ILE A 84 0.20 -1.27 -5.78
N ASP A 85 -0.26 -1.30 -7.03
CA ASP A 85 0.54 -0.83 -8.15
C ASP A 85 0.77 0.69 -8.04
N GLN A 86 2.04 1.06 -7.91
CA GLN A 86 2.46 2.43 -7.65
C GLN A 86 2.15 3.39 -8.82
N ARG A 87 1.82 2.88 -10.01
CA ARG A 87 1.34 3.71 -11.13
C ARG A 87 0.04 4.42 -10.76
N TRP A 88 -0.88 3.75 -10.04
CA TRP A 88 -2.11 4.38 -9.54
C TRP A 88 -1.83 5.51 -8.56
N VAL A 89 -0.84 5.33 -7.68
CA VAL A 89 -0.43 6.34 -6.71
C VAL A 89 0.08 7.59 -7.45
N VAL A 90 0.87 7.40 -8.52
CA VAL A 90 1.35 8.50 -9.37
C VAL A 90 0.22 9.17 -10.15
N GLU A 91 -0.68 8.39 -10.77
CA GLU A 91 -1.84 8.92 -11.50
C GLU A 91 -2.74 9.78 -10.61
N PHE A 92 -3.18 9.24 -9.47
CA PHE A 92 -4.03 10.00 -8.55
C PHE A 92 -3.31 11.20 -7.95
N ALA A 93 -1.98 11.15 -7.80
CA ALA A 93 -1.20 12.31 -7.39
C ALA A 93 -1.16 13.38 -8.49
N ALA A 94 -1.06 12.98 -9.76
CA ALA A 94 -1.11 13.89 -10.90
C ALA A 94 -2.49 14.56 -11.02
N ASP A 95 -3.57 13.77 -10.97
CA ASP A 95 -4.94 14.28 -11.09
C ASP A 95 -5.25 15.34 -10.03
N ARG A 96 -4.85 15.10 -8.77
CA ARG A 96 -5.04 16.09 -7.70
C ARG A 96 -4.08 17.27 -7.79
N GLN A 97 -2.93 17.13 -8.45
CA GLN A 97 -1.91 18.18 -8.55
C GLN A 97 -2.43 19.42 -9.29
N GLU A 98 -3.39 19.25 -10.20
CA GLU A 98 -4.06 20.34 -10.92
C GLU A 98 -4.75 21.34 -9.97
N TYR A 99 -5.22 20.86 -8.82
CA TYR A 99 -5.91 21.66 -7.81
C TYR A 99 -4.98 22.13 -6.67
N ILE A 100 -3.68 21.80 -6.74
CA ILE A 100 -2.68 22.15 -5.72
C ILE A 100 -1.70 23.18 -6.28
N CYS A 101 -1.76 24.40 -5.77
CA CYS A 101 -0.86 25.49 -6.19
C CYS A 101 0.62 25.20 -5.85
N GLN A 102 0.87 24.56 -4.70
CA GLN A 102 2.20 24.10 -4.27
C GLN A 102 2.47 22.65 -4.74
N SER A 103 2.94 21.77 -3.85
CA SER A 103 3.23 20.36 -4.14
C SER A 103 2.61 19.43 -3.08
N GLN A 104 2.90 18.14 -3.18
CA GLN A 104 2.46 17.09 -2.28
C GLN A 104 3.61 16.15 -1.91
N SER A 105 3.67 15.73 -0.64
CA SER A 105 4.65 14.75 -0.17
C SER A 105 4.25 13.34 -0.59
N LEU A 106 4.63 12.94 -1.81
CA LEU A 106 4.28 11.64 -2.38
C LEU A 106 5.34 10.57 -2.07
N ASN A 107 5.02 9.65 -1.18
CA ASN A 107 5.82 8.46 -0.93
C ASN A 107 5.42 7.34 -1.90
N LEU A 108 6.41 6.54 -2.34
CA LEU A 108 6.19 5.34 -3.15
C LEU A 108 6.71 4.11 -2.41
N PHE A 109 6.00 2.99 -2.56
CA PHE A 109 6.20 1.76 -1.80
C PHE A 109 6.55 0.59 -2.71
N PHE A 110 7.58 -0.15 -2.33
CA PHE A 110 8.17 -1.18 -3.17
C PHE A 110 8.48 -2.45 -2.38
N PRO A 111 8.35 -3.63 -3.03
CA PRO A 111 8.89 -4.85 -2.47
C PRO A 111 10.42 -4.78 -2.40
N ALA A 112 11.01 -5.72 -1.66
CA ALA A 112 12.45 -5.71 -1.38
C ALA A 112 13.33 -5.93 -2.63
N ASP A 113 12.78 -6.54 -3.67
CA ASP A 113 13.43 -6.98 -4.90
C ASP A 113 13.09 -6.11 -6.13
N VAL A 114 12.53 -4.91 -5.91
CA VAL A 114 12.17 -3.98 -6.99
C VAL A 114 13.34 -3.72 -7.95
N SER A 115 13.06 -3.82 -9.25
CA SER A 115 14.08 -3.61 -10.27
C SER A 115 14.40 -2.12 -10.48
N LYS A 116 15.65 -1.82 -10.84
CA LYS A 116 16.05 -0.45 -11.22
C LYS A 116 15.25 0.10 -12.39
N GLN A 117 14.84 -0.78 -13.31
CA GLN A 117 14.05 -0.42 -14.48
C GLN A 117 12.65 0.02 -14.08
N GLU A 118 12.00 -0.69 -13.16
CA GLU A 118 10.68 -0.32 -12.63
C GLU A 118 10.74 1.02 -11.89
N LEU A 119 11.75 1.21 -11.04
CA LEU A 119 11.98 2.49 -10.37
C LEU A 119 12.14 3.63 -11.38
N HIS A 120 12.97 3.42 -12.41
CA HIS A 120 13.17 4.41 -13.46
C HIS A 120 11.86 4.74 -14.19
N ALA A 121 11.10 3.73 -14.61
CA ALA A 121 9.83 3.90 -15.30
C ALA A 121 8.83 4.73 -14.49
N LEU A 122 8.65 4.43 -13.20
CA LEU A 122 7.76 5.19 -12.31
C LEU A 122 8.21 6.63 -12.09
N HIS A 123 9.51 6.89 -11.96
CA HIS A 123 10.01 8.27 -11.84
C HIS A 123 9.78 9.06 -13.14
N MET A 124 10.01 8.44 -14.30
CA MET A 124 9.76 9.07 -15.60
C MET A 124 8.27 9.32 -15.83
N MET A 125 7.41 8.39 -15.41
CA MET A 125 5.95 8.56 -15.43
C MET A 125 5.51 9.75 -14.56
N ALA A 126 5.99 9.84 -13.32
CA ALA A 126 5.65 10.95 -12.42
C ALA A 126 6.07 12.31 -13.00
N TRP A 127 7.26 12.39 -13.61
CA TRP A 127 7.72 13.59 -14.31
C TRP A 127 6.82 13.93 -15.50
N LYS A 128 6.49 12.95 -16.35
CA LYS A 128 5.64 13.14 -17.53
C LYS A 128 4.22 13.59 -17.18
N ARG A 129 3.66 13.02 -16.11
CA ARG A 129 2.36 13.39 -15.53
C ARG A 129 2.41 14.71 -14.73
N LYS A 130 3.53 15.43 -14.75
CA LYS A 130 3.72 16.74 -14.10
C LYS A 130 3.53 16.73 -12.59
N VAL A 131 3.77 15.59 -11.93
CA VAL A 131 3.85 15.52 -10.47
C VAL A 131 5.07 16.32 -10.03
N LYS A 132 4.86 17.34 -9.19
CA LYS A 132 5.91 18.32 -8.85
C LYS A 132 7.00 17.74 -7.94
N THR A 133 6.67 16.80 -7.06
CA THR A 133 7.64 16.18 -6.14
C THR A 133 7.33 14.72 -5.85
N LEU A 134 8.39 13.92 -5.74
CA LEU A 134 8.43 12.62 -5.05
C LEU A 134 9.18 12.81 -3.72
N TYR A 135 8.84 12.03 -2.70
CA TYR A 135 9.40 12.18 -1.35
C TYR A 135 10.31 11.01 -0.94
N TYR A 136 9.81 9.98 -0.26
CA TYR A 136 10.58 8.78 0.03
C TYR A 136 10.21 7.61 -0.88
N LEU A 137 11.25 6.90 -1.30
CA LEU A 137 11.14 5.51 -1.71
C LEU A 137 11.17 4.64 -0.45
N ARG A 138 10.10 3.87 -0.23
CA ARG A 138 9.96 2.94 0.89
C ARG A 138 10.03 1.52 0.35
N SER A 139 11.15 0.83 0.54
CA SER A 139 11.27 -0.58 0.22
C SER A 139 11.08 -1.45 1.46
N GLU A 140 10.55 -2.65 1.28
CA GLU A 140 10.65 -3.69 2.30
C GLU A 140 12.10 -4.17 2.45
N ALA A 141 12.41 -4.77 3.60
CA ALA A 141 13.70 -5.43 3.81
C ALA A 141 13.66 -6.82 3.17
N ILE A 142 14.75 -7.22 2.50
CA ILE A 142 14.91 -8.58 1.99
C ILE A 142 14.83 -9.54 3.19
N LYS A 143 13.83 -10.43 3.19
CA LYS A 143 13.71 -11.49 4.20
C LYS A 143 14.95 -12.39 4.11
N ARG A 144 15.69 -12.56 5.21
CA ARG A 144 16.56 -13.74 5.35
C ARG A 144 15.65 -14.97 5.51
N ALA A 145 16.03 -16.07 4.89
CA ALA A 145 15.22 -17.21 4.50
C ALA A 145 14.61 -18.06 5.66
N ASP A 146 13.78 -17.47 6.52
CA ASP A 146 13.07 -18.20 7.58
C ASP A 146 11.54 -18.24 7.43
N LYS A 147 10.99 -17.62 6.37
CA LYS A 147 9.56 -17.70 6.05
C LYS A 147 9.36 -17.94 4.56
N VAL A 148 8.95 -19.15 4.20
CA VAL A 148 8.39 -19.45 2.88
C VAL A 148 7.01 -18.80 2.84
N SER A 149 6.93 -17.58 2.33
CA SER A 149 5.67 -16.96 1.93
C SER A 149 5.59 -17.03 0.42
N ASP A 150 4.47 -17.53 -0.11
CA ASP A 150 4.19 -17.54 -1.54
C ASP A 150 4.47 -16.15 -2.13
N GLU A 151 5.18 -16.12 -3.27
CA GLU A 151 5.43 -14.88 -4.01
C GLU A 151 4.07 -14.29 -4.41
N ALA A 152 3.67 -13.20 -3.75
CA ALA A 152 2.56 -12.40 -4.23
C ALA A 152 2.95 -11.91 -5.63
N LEU A 153 2.35 -12.50 -6.67
CA LEU A 153 2.56 -12.15 -8.05
C LEU A 153 2.08 -10.72 -8.27
N ARG A 154 2.97 -9.74 -8.08
CA ARG A 154 2.76 -8.41 -8.64
C ARG A 154 2.80 -8.60 -10.15
N GLN A 155 1.67 -8.39 -10.83
CA GLN A 155 1.66 -8.34 -12.28
C GLN A 155 2.58 -7.18 -12.71
N MET A 156 3.79 -7.54 -13.15
CA MET A 156 4.69 -6.61 -13.80
C MET A 156 4.12 -6.33 -15.18
N ILE A 157 3.25 -5.32 -15.30
CA ILE A 157 2.75 -4.87 -16.60
C ILE A 157 3.86 -4.03 -17.23
N PHE A 158 4.79 -4.72 -17.88
CA PHE A 158 5.88 -4.14 -18.68
C PHE A 158 5.44 -3.72 -20.08
N ASP A 159 4.24 -4.12 -20.50
CA ASP A 159 3.78 -3.87 -21.87
C ASP A 159 3.29 -2.43 -22.00
N SER A 160 4.25 -1.59 -22.40
CA SER A 160 4.12 -0.19 -22.77
C SER A 160 3.48 0.71 -21.71
N ILE A 161 4.24 1.71 -21.26
CA ILE A 161 3.62 2.99 -20.96
C ILE A 161 3.07 3.48 -22.31
N ASP A 162 1.90 2.97 -22.70
CA ASP A 162 1.13 3.57 -23.79
C ASP A 162 0.69 4.92 -23.24
N ASP A 163 1.16 5.97 -23.89
CA ASP A 163 0.90 7.35 -23.50
C ASP A 163 -0.59 7.71 -23.53
N ASN A 164 -1.41 6.86 -24.18
CA ASN A 164 -2.86 6.97 -24.22
C ASN A 164 -3.59 5.92 -23.37
N ALA A 165 -2.88 4.99 -22.72
CA ALA A 165 -3.51 4.02 -21.82
C ALA A 165 -3.92 4.70 -20.51
N CYS A 166 -5.23 4.78 -20.32
CA CYS A 166 -5.84 5.25 -19.08
C CYS A 166 -5.98 4.04 -18.15
N LEU A 167 -5.15 3.97 -17.10
CA LEU A 167 -5.23 2.93 -16.07
C LEU A 167 -6.65 2.80 -15.48
N ALA A 168 -7.33 3.94 -15.25
CA ALA A 168 -8.73 4.01 -14.80
C ALA A 168 -9.76 3.43 -15.78
N CYS A 169 -9.37 3.22 -17.04
CA CYS A 169 -10.23 2.79 -18.11
C CYS A 169 -10.03 1.30 -18.46
N GLU A 170 -9.15 0.60 -17.74
CA GLU A 170 -8.85 -0.83 -17.90
C GLU A 170 -9.73 -1.75 -17.01
N GLY A 171 -10.66 -1.17 -16.25
CA GLY A 171 -11.58 -1.87 -15.33
C GLY A 171 -12.91 -2.30 -15.93
#